data_AF-A0A7W1QEC8-F1
#
_entry.id   AF-A0A7W1QEC8-F1
#
_cell.length_a   1.000
_cell.length_b   1.000
_cell.length_c   1.000
_cell.angle_alpha   90.00
_cell.angle_beta   90.00
_cell.angle_gamma   90.00
#
_symmetry.space_group_name_H-M   'P 1'
#
loop_
_entity.id
_entity.type
_entity.pdbx_description
1 polymer ?
#
loop_
_entity_poly.entity_id
_entity_poly.type
_entity_poly.pdbx_seq_one_letter_code
_entity_poly.pdbx_strand_id
1 'polypeptide(L)'
;MSTPEKPYSRDEYAGALIANAVAKPFNVGLAVATIAAATFVSNFIMALVVGLVIYAIAAARTFFDEDEAEAVLARERGERRQALTSARTRLDAHKLAPDVRHHLIAARRCEVKIRDAIERAELPYTEVSTEVDALVSLMDQSAARAQLLYEALDESPPSRVEARLRELHGSGKAELIEALEHQLTVQRKMQSQLGRFYDEMERTAVELDTIRGSLVSVSASTDTANQQRIAGDIRSLRDELGALSAGMSEAFEEAEPTAPPL
;
A
#
# COMPACT_ATOMS: atom_id res chain seq x y z
N MET A 1 -20.03 -4.53 22.08
CA MET A 1 -21.12 -4.98 21.19
C MET A 1 -21.21 -3.98 20.05
N SER A 2 -20.57 -4.29 18.92
CA SER A 2 -20.55 -3.41 17.75
C SER A 2 -21.74 -3.76 16.87
N THR A 3 -22.59 -2.79 16.59
CA THR A 3 -23.66 -2.91 15.59
C THR A 3 -23.05 -3.24 14.23
N PRO A 4 -23.54 -4.24 13.49
CA PRO A 4 -23.07 -4.51 12.13
C PRO A 4 -23.46 -3.32 11.24
N GLU A 5 -22.46 -2.74 10.56
CA GLU A 5 -22.66 -1.71 9.53
C GLU A 5 -23.62 -2.23 8.46
N LYS A 6 -24.60 -1.39 8.12
CA LYS A 6 -25.67 -1.70 7.18
C LYS A 6 -25.06 -1.78 5.77
N PRO A 7 -25.21 -2.90 5.04
CA PRO A 7 -24.74 -2.98 3.65
C PRO A 7 -25.44 -1.92 2.79
N TYR A 8 -24.68 -1.33 1.87
CA TYR A 8 -25.12 -0.30 0.96
C TYR A 8 -26.44 -0.68 0.27
N SER A 9 -27.40 0.24 0.23
CA SER A 9 -28.63 0.04 -0.53
C SER A 9 -28.30 0.01 -2.01
N ARG A 10 -28.94 -0.89 -2.77
CA ARG A 10 -28.81 -0.99 -4.23
C ARG A 10 -29.13 0.34 -4.94
N ASP A 11 -29.86 1.23 -4.29
CA ASP A 11 -30.28 2.52 -4.83
C ASP A 11 -29.15 3.57 -4.82
N GLU A 12 -28.28 3.58 -3.81
CA GLU A 12 -27.13 4.50 -3.78
C GLU A 12 -26.04 4.06 -4.77
N TYR A 13 -25.95 2.74 -5.03
CA TYR A 13 -25.09 2.16 -6.07
C TYR A 13 -25.56 2.53 -7.48
N ALA A 14 -26.87 2.51 -7.73
CA ALA A 14 -27.44 2.93 -9.01
C ALA A 14 -27.24 4.43 -9.25
N GLY A 15 -27.35 5.28 -8.22
CA GLY A 15 -27.16 6.73 -8.33
C GLY A 15 -25.73 7.13 -8.73
N ALA A 16 -24.71 6.52 -8.12
CA ALA A 16 -23.30 6.82 -8.40
C ALA A 16 -22.87 6.42 -9.82
N LEU A 17 -23.36 5.26 -10.31
CA LEU A 17 -23.11 4.79 -11.68
C LEU A 17 -23.75 5.71 -12.73
N ILE A 18 -24.96 6.21 -12.48
CA ILE A 18 -25.64 7.15 -13.38
C ILE A 18 -24.90 8.49 -13.43
N ALA A 19 -24.46 9.02 -12.28
CA ALA A 19 -23.75 10.29 -12.22
C ALA A 19 -22.41 10.26 -13.00
N ASN A 20 -21.64 9.17 -12.86
CA ASN A 20 -20.36 9.03 -13.55
C ASN A 20 -20.53 8.77 -15.06
N ALA A 21 -21.57 8.03 -15.45
CA ALA A 21 -21.89 7.81 -16.87
C ALA A 21 -22.27 9.10 -17.60
N VAL A 22 -22.94 10.05 -16.94
CA VAL A 22 -23.34 11.35 -17.53
C VAL A 22 -22.16 12.30 -17.74
N ALA A 23 -21.09 12.19 -16.95
CA ALA A 23 -19.95 13.11 -17.00
C ALA A 23 -18.87 12.75 -18.04
N LYS A 24 -18.95 11.60 -18.73
CA LYS A 24 -17.93 11.19 -19.71
C LYS A 24 -17.95 12.12 -20.95
N PRO A 25 -16.78 12.61 -21.43
CA PRO A 25 -16.69 13.56 -22.55
C PRO A 25 -17.28 13.01 -23.87
N PHE A 26 -17.28 11.69 -24.05
CA PHE A 26 -17.93 11.04 -25.18
C PHE A 26 -19.46 11.18 -25.17
N ASN A 27 -20.10 11.01 -24.00
CA ASN A 27 -21.56 11.15 -23.86
C ASN A 27 -22.00 12.60 -24.00
N VAL A 28 -21.18 13.54 -23.48
CA VAL A 28 -21.38 14.98 -23.68
C VAL A 28 -21.26 15.34 -25.16
N GLY A 29 -20.24 14.82 -25.88
CA GLY A 29 -20.07 15.03 -27.32
C GLY A 29 -21.23 14.46 -28.15
N LEU A 30 -21.73 13.27 -27.81
CA LEU A 30 -22.88 12.64 -28.47
C LEU A 30 -24.16 13.44 -28.24
N ALA A 31 -24.41 13.92 -27.02
CA ALA A 31 -25.57 14.76 -26.71
C ALA A 31 -25.56 16.07 -27.52
N VAL A 32 -24.41 16.74 -27.58
CA VAL A 32 -24.22 17.97 -28.37
C VAL A 32 -24.46 17.72 -29.87
N ALA A 33 -23.91 16.63 -30.42
CA ALA A 33 -24.10 16.26 -31.83
C ALA A 33 -25.57 15.93 -32.16
N THR A 34 -26.27 15.28 -31.23
CA THR A 34 -27.69 14.89 -31.39
C THR A 34 -28.60 16.12 -31.35
N ILE A 35 -28.33 17.07 -30.46
CA ILE A 35 -29.04 18.36 -30.39
C ILE A 35 -28.80 19.16 -31.68
N ALA A 36 -27.56 19.19 -32.19
CA ALA A 36 -27.23 19.84 -33.45
C ALA A 36 -27.98 19.21 -34.64
N ALA A 37 -28.01 17.88 -34.74
CA ALA A 37 -28.74 17.18 -35.80
C ALA A 37 -30.27 17.43 -35.74
N ALA A 38 -30.85 17.52 -34.54
CA ALA A 38 -32.27 17.77 -34.35
C ALA A 38 -32.73 19.15 -34.86
N THR A 39 -31.84 20.15 -34.89
CA THR A 39 -32.17 21.49 -35.43
C THR A 39 -32.35 21.52 -36.95
N PHE A 40 -31.88 20.51 -37.68
CA PHE A 40 -32.02 20.42 -39.14
C PHE A 40 -33.25 19.64 -39.62
N VAL A 41 -34.03 19.06 -38.70
CA VAL A 41 -35.20 18.23 -39.03
C VAL A 41 -36.48 18.98 -38.65
N SER A 42 -37.44 19.09 -39.59
CA SER A 42 -38.70 19.85 -39.37
C SER A 42 -39.62 19.25 -38.30
N ASN A 43 -39.35 18.03 -37.86
CA ASN A 43 -40.10 17.32 -36.81
C ASN A 43 -39.20 17.04 -35.59
N PHE A 44 -38.99 18.08 -34.79
CA PHE A 44 -38.13 18.08 -33.60
C PHE A 44 -38.48 16.98 -32.60
N ILE A 45 -39.78 16.69 -32.38
CA ILE A 45 -40.21 15.67 -31.42
C ILE A 45 -39.73 14.29 -31.85
N MET A 46 -39.82 13.96 -33.13
CA MET A 46 -39.40 12.65 -33.63
C MET A 46 -37.86 12.53 -33.63
N ALA A 47 -37.14 13.61 -33.93
CA ALA A 47 -35.68 13.66 -33.82
C ALA A 47 -35.20 13.47 -32.37
N LEU A 48 -35.90 14.06 -31.39
CA LEU A 48 -35.59 13.92 -29.98
C LEU A 48 -35.80 12.47 -29.50
N VAL A 49 -36.91 11.83 -29.90
CA VAL A 49 -37.18 10.42 -29.57
C VAL A 49 -36.11 9.50 -30.16
N VAL A 50 -35.75 9.69 -31.44
CA VAL A 50 -34.70 8.89 -32.09
C VAL A 50 -33.34 9.13 -31.44
N GLY A 51 -33.01 10.39 -31.12
CA GLY A 51 -31.78 10.73 -30.40
C GLY A 51 -31.69 10.09 -29.02
N LEU A 52 -32.79 10.08 -28.28
CA LEU A 52 -32.87 9.44 -26.97
C LEU A 52 -32.69 7.92 -27.06
N VAL A 53 -33.26 7.29 -28.09
CA VAL A 53 -33.08 5.85 -28.36
C VAL A 53 -31.63 5.53 -28.74
N ILE A 54 -31.00 6.32 -29.62
CA ILE A 54 -29.59 6.14 -30.00
C ILE A 54 -28.68 6.33 -28.79
N TYR A 55 -28.93 7.36 -27.98
CA TYR A 55 -28.20 7.60 -26.74
C TYR A 55 -28.36 6.44 -25.76
N ALA A 56 -29.58 5.91 -25.58
CA ALA A 56 -29.83 4.75 -24.73
C ALA A 56 -29.10 3.50 -25.23
N ILE A 57 -29.04 3.27 -26.54
CA ILE A 57 -28.30 2.14 -27.15
C ILE A 57 -26.79 2.32 -26.99
N ALA A 58 -26.26 3.53 -27.19
CA ALA A 58 -24.84 3.82 -27.02
C ALA A 58 -24.41 3.69 -25.55
N ALA A 59 -25.21 4.25 -24.63
CA ALA A 59 -24.99 4.11 -23.19
C ALA A 59 -25.05 2.64 -22.75
N ALA A 60 -26.03 1.87 -23.26
CA ALA A 60 -26.11 0.43 -23.00
C ALA A 60 -24.87 -0.30 -23.54
N ARG A 61 -24.37 0.06 -24.73
CA ARG A 61 -23.16 -0.55 -25.31
C ARG A 61 -21.91 -0.25 -24.48
N THR A 62 -21.72 0.97 -23.99
CA THR A 62 -20.60 1.32 -23.11
C THR A 62 -20.73 0.68 -21.73
N PHE A 63 -21.96 0.42 -21.26
CA PHE A 63 -22.21 -0.29 -20.01
C PHE A 63 -21.96 -1.81 -20.12
N PHE A 64 -22.02 -2.36 -21.34
CA PHE A 64 -21.74 -3.76 -21.67
C PHE A 64 -20.33 -4.00 -22.25
N ASP A 65 -19.46 -2.98 -22.23
CA ASP A 65 -18.03 -3.20 -22.50
C ASP A 65 -17.40 -3.83 -21.25
N GLU A 66 -17.48 -5.16 -21.21
CA GLU A 66 -17.19 -6.03 -20.07
C GLU A 66 -15.76 -5.79 -19.53
N ASP A 67 -14.83 -5.47 -20.44
CA ASP A 67 -13.41 -5.22 -20.13
C ASP A 67 -13.17 -3.90 -19.37
N GLU A 68 -13.92 -2.82 -19.68
CA GLU A 68 -13.74 -1.52 -19.01
C GLU A 68 -14.44 -1.50 -17.64
N ALA A 69 -15.61 -2.15 -17.55
CA ALA A 69 -16.29 -2.36 -16.27
C ALA A 69 -15.44 -3.24 -15.33
N GLU A 70 -14.82 -4.30 -15.85
CA GLU A 70 -13.95 -5.17 -15.06
C GLU A 70 -12.66 -4.46 -14.64
N ALA A 71 -12.05 -3.62 -15.49
CA ALA A 71 -10.88 -2.83 -15.14
C ALA A 71 -11.15 -1.80 -14.04
N VAL A 72 -12.28 -1.08 -14.10
CA VAL A 72 -12.68 -0.10 -13.07
C VAL A 72 -13.04 -0.82 -11.77
N LEU A 73 -13.76 -1.94 -11.84
CA LEU A 73 -14.11 -2.74 -10.67
C LEU A 73 -12.89 -3.42 -10.04
N ALA A 74 -11.91 -3.86 -10.83
CA ALA A 74 -10.66 -4.42 -10.33
C ALA A 74 -9.85 -3.36 -9.58
N ARG A 75 -9.81 -2.13 -10.11
CA ARG A 75 -9.15 -0.98 -9.46
C ARG A 75 -9.85 -0.57 -8.16
N GLU A 76 -11.18 -0.39 -8.19
CA GLU A 76 -11.96 -0.04 -6.99
C GLU A 76 -11.94 -1.14 -5.94
N ARG A 77 -12.02 -2.42 -6.33
CA ARG A 77 -11.92 -3.56 -5.41
C ARG A 77 -10.51 -3.68 -4.83
N GLY A 78 -9.46 -3.38 -5.61
CA GLY A 78 -8.08 -3.31 -5.14
C GLY A 78 -7.91 -2.24 -4.06
N GLU A 79 -8.37 -1.02 -4.34
CA GLU A 79 -8.32 0.12 -3.40
C GLU A 79 -9.17 -0.15 -2.14
N ARG A 80 -10.38 -0.70 -2.28
CA ARG A 80 -11.21 -1.10 -1.12
C ARG A 80 -10.62 -2.25 -0.32
N ARG A 81 -10.00 -3.24 -0.98
CA ARG A 81 -9.36 -4.35 -0.29
C ARG A 81 -8.13 -3.85 0.46
N GLN A 82 -7.36 -2.93 -0.11
CA GLN A 82 -6.28 -2.24 0.59
C GLN A 82 -6.81 -1.45 1.79
N ALA A 83 -7.81 -0.58 1.60
CA ALA A 83 -8.39 0.22 2.67
C ALA A 83 -8.97 -0.65 3.80
N LEU A 84 -9.65 -1.76 3.46
CA LEU A 84 -10.15 -2.72 4.45
C LEU A 84 -9.02 -3.51 5.11
N THR A 85 -7.90 -3.79 4.45
CA THR A 85 -6.75 -4.48 5.07
C THR A 85 -5.97 -3.52 5.98
N SER A 86 -5.78 -2.27 5.56
CA SER A 86 -5.18 -1.18 6.33
C SER A 86 -6.01 -0.78 7.54
N ALA A 87 -7.35 -0.82 7.43
CA ALA A 87 -8.24 -0.55 8.56
C ALA A 87 -8.36 -1.73 9.54
N ARG A 88 -8.14 -2.97 9.09
CA ARG A 88 -8.55 -4.15 9.86
C ARG A 88 -7.55 -4.62 10.92
N THR A 89 -6.26 -4.30 10.84
CA THR A 89 -5.38 -4.52 12.00
C THR A 89 -4.11 -3.67 11.91
N ARG A 90 -4.15 -2.43 12.41
CA ARG A 90 -2.89 -1.76 12.81
C ARG A 90 -2.18 -2.70 13.78
N LEU A 91 -0.91 -2.97 13.51
CA LEU A 91 -0.11 -3.86 14.33
C LEU A 91 -0.09 -3.34 15.78
N ASP A 92 -0.37 -4.22 16.74
CA ASP A 92 -0.31 -3.89 18.17
C ASP A 92 1.15 -3.74 18.58
N ALA A 93 1.59 -2.49 18.65
CA ALA A 93 2.99 -2.16 18.91
C ALA A 93 3.47 -2.70 20.27
N HIS A 94 2.58 -2.94 21.23
CA HIS A 94 2.97 -3.46 22.56
C HIS A 94 3.45 -4.91 22.52
N LYS A 95 3.06 -5.67 21.50
CA LYS A 95 3.48 -7.06 21.31
C LYS A 95 4.82 -7.19 20.59
N LEU A 96 5.33 -6.10 20.04
CA LEU A 96 6.60 -6.10 19.31
C LEU A 96 7.77 -6.04 20.27
N ALA A 97 8.89 -6.62 19.84
CA ALA A 97 10.18 -6.50 20.46
C ALA A 97 10.53 -5.01 20.67
N PRO A 98 11.25 -4.66 21.74
CA PRO A 98 11.51 -3.27 22.11
C PRO A 98 12.06 -2.40 20.97
N ASP A 99 12.99 -2.93 20.18
CA ASP A 99 13.64 -2.18 19.10
C ASP A 99 12.71 -2.01 17.89
N VAL A 100 12.05 -3.08 17.44
CA VAL A 100 11.03 -3.00 16.37
C VAL A 100 9.92 -2.02 16.75
N ARG A 101 9.45 -2.10 18.00
CA ARG A 101 8.45 -1.18 18.56
C ARG A 101 8.93 0.27 18.54
N HIS A 102 10.17 0.52 18.94
CA HIS A 102 10.74 1.87 18.99
C HIS A 102 10.66 2.55 17.63
N HIS A 103 11.16 1.89 16.59
CA HIS A 103 11.16 2.43 15.23
C HIS A 103 9.74 2.62 14.67
N LEU A 104 8.84 1.68 14.91
CA LEU A 104 7.45 1.81 14.44
C LEU A 104 6.70 2.96 15.12
N ILE A 105 6.91 3.17 16.42
CA ILE A 105 6.31 4.30 17.15
C ILE A 105 6.87 5.63 16.65
N ALA A 106 8.18 5.71 16.36
CA ALA A 106 8.79 6.91 15.80
C ALA A 106 8.16 7.28 14.45
N ALA A 107 8.01 6.31 13.55
CA ALA A 107 7.36 6.48 12.26
C ALA A 107 5.90 6.95 12.37
N ARG A 108 5.08 6.27 13.20
CA ARG A 108 3.68 6.65 13.45
C ARG A 108 3.56 8.05 14.04
N ARG A 109 4.51 8.47 14.88
CA ARG A 109 4.54 9.85 15.41
C ARG A 109 4.77 10.86 14.28
N CYS A 110 5.62 10.55 13.30
CA CYS A 110 5.82 11.41 12.14
C CYS A 110 4.56 11.46 11.25
N GLU A 111 3.89 10.33 11.01
CA GLU A 111 2.60 10.28 10.29
C GLU A 111 1.56 11.20 10.94
N VAL A 112 1.34 11.08 12.25
CA VAL A 112 0.39 11.94 12.97
C VAL A 112 0.72 13.41 12.75
N LYS A 113 1.99 13.81 12.90
CA LYS A 113 2.40 15.20 12.69
C LYS A 113 2.22 15.68 11.24
N ILE A 114 2.41 14.80 10.24
CA ILE A 114 2.16 15.11 8.83
C ILE A 114 0.65 15.29 8.61
N ARG A 115 -0.19 14.41 9.16
CA ARG A 115 -1.65 14.54 9.09
C ARG A 115 -2.13 15.84 9.75
N ASP A 116 -1.59 16.18 10.91
CA ASP A 116 -1.87 17.46 11.59
C ASP A 116 -1.43 18.67 10.76
N ALA A 117 -0.36 18.56 9.96
CA ALA A 117 0.09 19.62 9.08
C ALA A 117 -0.82 19.77 7.85
N ILE A 118 -1.28 18.64 7.29
CA ILE A 118 -2.25 18.60 6.19
C ILE A 118 -3.58 19.19 6.61
N GLU A 119 -4.11 18.79 7.78
CA GLU A 119 -5.40 19.26 8.29
C GLU A 119 -5.42 20.78 8.53
N ARG A 120 -4.29 21.35 8.98
CA ARG A 120 -4.15 22.79 9.20
C ARG A 120 -3.92 23.59 7.91
N ALA A 121 -3.58 22.93 6.82
CA ALA A 121 -3.32 23.62 5.57
C ALA A 121 -4.61 23.84 4.79
N GLU A 122 -4.74 24.99 4.13
CA GLU A 122 -5.93 25.36 3.37
C GLU A 122 -6.03 24.66 2.00
N LEU A 123 -5.08 23.77 1.68
CA LEU A 123 -4.98 23.11 0.38
C LEU A 123 -5.33 21.61 0.47
N PRO A 124 -5.88 21.02 -0.60
CA PRO A 124 -6.23 19.60 -0.63
C PRO A 124 -4.98 18.73 -0.88
N TYR A 125 -4.27 18.33 0.18
CA TYR A 125 -3.12 17.41 0.11
C TYR A 125 -3.54 15.92 0.01
N THR A 126 -4.52 15.61 -0.85
CA THR A 126 -5.12 14.26 -0.93
C THR A 126 -4.12 13.20 -1.38
N GLU A 127 -3.28 13.51 -2.38
CA GLU A 127 -2.25 12.59 -2.88
C GLU A 127 -1.21 12.31 -1.79
N VAL A 128 -0.72 13.35 -1.13
CA VAL A 128 0.25 13.22 -0.01
C VAL A 128 -0.35 12.36 1.11
N SER A 129 -1.60 12.61 1.53
CA SER A 129 -2.24 11.80 2.57
C SER A 129 -2.31 10.32 2.18
N THR A 130 -2.68 10.05 0.92
CA THR A 130 -2.78 8.67 0.40
C THR A 130 -1.42 7.97 0.42
N GLU A 131 -0.37 8.66 -0.01
CA GLU A 131 0.98 8.11 -0.04
C GLU A 131 1.54 7.90 1.38
N VAL A 132 1.26 8.80 2.33
CA VAL A 132 1.62 8.61 3.76
C VAL A 132 0.92 7.37 4.33
N ASP A 133 -0.38 7.23 4.10
CA ASP A 133 -1.15 6.09 4.60
C ASP A 133 -0.62 4.77 4.01
N ALA A 134 -0.29 4.76 2.71
CA ALA A 134 0.29 3.60 2.04
C ALA A 134 1.68 3.24 2.61
N LEU A 135 2.53 4.24 2.86
CA LEU A 135 3.84 4.04 3.47
C LEU A 135 3.73 3.48 4.89
N VAL A 136 2.88 4.05 5.74
CA VAL A 136 2.70 3.54 7.13
C VAL A 136 2.14 2.12 7.15
N SER A 137 1.21 1.80 6.25
CA SER A 137 0.70 0.44 6.07
C SER A 137 1.83 -0.54 5.71
N LEU A 138 2.77 -0.13 4.86
CA LEU A 138 3.95 -0.93 4.51
C LEU A 138 4.92 -1.06 5.70
N MET A 139 5.15 0.01 6.47
CA MET A 139 5.96 -0.01 7.69
C MET A 139 5.41 -0.98 8.73
N ASP A 140 4.09 -1.01 8.93
CA ASP A 140 3.42 -1.97 9.81
C ASP A 140 3.68 -3.42 9.35
N GLN A 141 3.59 -3.69 8.05
CA GLN A 141 3.86 -5.02 7.48
C GLN A 141 5.33 -5.42 7.62
N SER A 142 6.25 -4.50 7.33
CA SER A 142 7.69 -4.73 7.49
C SER A 142 8.07 -4.96 8.95
N ALA A 143 7.46 -4.23 9.89
CA ALA A 143 7.66 -4.43 11.32
C ALA A 143 7.15 -5.82 11.79
N ALA A 144 6.03 -6.30 11.26
CA ALA A 144 5.55 -7.65 11.54
C ALA A 144 6.54 -8.73 11.05
N ARG A 145 7.17 -8.55 9.89
CA ARG A 145 8.20 -9.47 9.37
C ARG A 145 9.49 -9.41 10.19
N ALA A 146 9.94 -8.21 10.53
CA ALA A 146 11.11 -8.00 11.39
C ALA A 146 10.91 -8.64 12.78
N GLN A 147 9.68 -8.61 13.30
CA GLN A 147 9.33 -9.30 14.54
C GLN A 147 9.56 -10.82 14.46
N LEU A 148 9.19 -11.45 13.33
CA LEU A 148 9.44 -12.89 13.13
C LEU A 148 10.94 -13.21 13.08
N LEU A 149 11.75 -12.36 12.43
CA LEU A 149 13.21 -12.52 12.40
C LEU A 149 13.80 -12.38 13.81
N TYR A 150 13.34 -11.39 14.56
CA TYR A 150 13.75 -11.18 15.95
C TYR A 150 13.41 -12.41 16.80
N GLU A 151 12.18 -12.92 16.74
CA GLU A 151 11.74 -14.09 17.51
C GLU A 151 12.57 -15.33 17.18
N ALA A 152 12.84 -15.60 15.90
CA ALA A 152 13.68 -16.72 15.47
C ALA A 152 15.13 -16.61 15.99
N LEU A 153 15.70 -15.40 15.97
CA LEU A 153 17.05 -15.14 16.48
C LEU A 153 17.12 -15.17 18.01
N ASP A 154 16.07 -14.78 18.71
CA ASP A 154 15.98 -14.83 20.17
C ASP A 154 15.86 -16.28 20.67
N GLU A 155 15.06 -17.12 19.98
CA GLU A 155 14.92 -18.54 20.32
C GLU A 155 16.22 -19.33 20.13
N SER A 156 16.97 -19.02 19.07
CA SER A 156 18.22 -19.70 18.72
C SER A 156 19.31 -18.70 18.30
N PRO A 157 19.99 -18.08 19.26
CA PRO A 157 20.97 -17.04 18.94
C PRO A 157 22.20 -17.64 18.23
N PRO A 158 22.77 -16.92 17.22
CA PRO A 158 23.96 -17.37 16.48
C PRO A 158 25.12 -17.79 17.38
N SER A 159 25.30 -17.10 18.51
CA SER A 159 26.35 -17.38 19.49
C SER A 159 26.27 -18.79 20.10
N ARG A 160 25.06 -19.37 20.19
CA ARG A 160 24.84 -20.73 20.67
C ARG A 160 25.33 -21.76 19.64
N VAL A 161 25.04 -21.54 18.35
CA VAL A 161 25.51 -22.38 17.24
C VAL A 161 27.03 -22.30 17.13
N GLU A 162 27.60 -21.09 17.23
CA GLU A 162 29.04 -20.87 17.25
C GLU A 162 29.75 -21.54 18.42
N ALA A 163 29.18 -21.50 19.63
CA ALA A 163 29.70 -22.23 20.77
C ALA A 163 29.69 -23.74 20.50
N ARG A 164 28.60 -24.26 19.95
CA ARG A 164 28.48 -25.68 19.63
C ARG A 164 29.45 -26.14 18.54
N LEU A 165 29.66 -25.34 17.51
CA LEU A 165 30.67 -25.60 16.47
C LEU A 165 32.08 -25.68 17.06
N ARG A 166 32.42 -24.80 18.01
CA ARG A 166 33.71 -24.85 18.72
C ARG A 166 33.88 -26.12 19.54
N GLU A 167 32.84 -26.61 20.20
CA GLU A 167 32.87 -27.87 20.96
C GLU A 167 33.06 -29.11 20.07
N LEU A 168 32.51 -29.08 18.85
CA LEU A 168 32.57 -30.19 17.90
C LEU A 168 33.85 -30.21 17.07
N HIS A 169 34.67 -29.16 17.16
CA HIS A 169 35.92 -29.08 16.42
C HIS A 169 36.84 -30.25 16.81
N GLY A 170 37.26 -31.04 15.81
CA GLY A 170 38.08 -32.25 16.02
C GLY A 170 37.31 -33.48 16.52
N SER A 171 35.98 -33.43 16.68
CA SER A 171 35.20 -34.57 17.18
C SER A 171 34.89 -35.65 16.14
N GLY A 172 35.31 -35.48 14.88
CA GLY A 172 35.03 -36.39 13.77
C GLY A 172 33.58 -36.40 13.27
N LYS A 173 32.71 -35.48 13.76
CA LYS A 173 31.28 -35.41 13.40
C LYS A 173 31.03 -34.45 12.22
N ALA A 174 31.60 -34.76 11.06
CA ALA A 174 31.62 -33.86 9.91
C ALA A 174 30.21 -33.39 9.46
N GLU A 175 29.25 -34.31 9.32
CA GLU A 175 27.89 -33.98 8.86
C GLU A 175 27.16 -33.01 9.80
N LEU A 176 27.32 -33.18 11.12
CA LEU A 176 26.71 -32.27 12.10
C LEU A 176 27.38 -30.89 12.06
N ILE A 177 28.70 -30.84 11.84
CA ILE A 177 29.43 -29.57 11.70
C ILE A 177 28.92 -28.83 10.47
N GLU A 178 28.80 -29.50 9.33
CA GLU A 178 28.28 -28.92 8.08
C GLU A 178 26.86 -28.38 8.25
N ALA A 179 25.97 -29.14 8.88
CA ALA A 179 24.60 -28.69 9.15
C ALA A 179 24.56 -27.45 10.06
N LEU A 180 25.40 -27.40 11.11
CA LEU A 180 25.49 -26.25 12.01
C LEU A 180 26.12 -25.02 11.33
N GLU A 181 27.10 -25.20 10.44
CA GLU A 181 27.67 -24.12 9.63
C GLU A 181 26.64 -23.52 8.67
N HIS A 182 25.82 -24.36 8.04
CA HIS A 182 24.71 -23.91 7.23
C HIS A 182 23.68 -23.14 8.05
N GLN A 183 23.25 -23.69 9.20
CA GLN A 183 22.35 -23.01 10.12
C GLN A 183 22.90 -21.63 10.56
N LEU A 184 24.17 -21.56 10.93
CA LEU A 184 24.82 -20.31 11.33
C LEU A 184 24.82 -19.27 10.19
N THR A 185 25.02 -19.72 8.96
CA THR A 185 24.98 -18.86 7.77
C THR A 185 23.60 -18.24 7.59
N VAL A 186 22.53 -19.04 7.70
CA VAL A 186 21.14 -18.57 7.65
C VAL A 186 20.85 -17.56 8.78
N GLN A 187 21.23 -17.88 10.02
CA GLN A 187 21.00 -17.00 11.16
C GLN A 187 21.74 -15.66 11.03
N ARG A 188 22.96 -15.65 10.48
CA ARG A 188 23.70 -14.41 10.20
C ARG A 188 23.03 -13.59 9.10
N LYS A 189 22.45 -14.23 8.08
CA LYS A 189 21.66 -13.53 7.05
C LYS A 189 20.42 -12.89 7.67
N MET A 190 19.68 -13.61 8.52
CA MET A 190 18.54 -13.06 9.27
C MET A 190 18.94 -11.86 10.13
N GLN A 191 20.05 -11.96 10.86
CA GLN A 191 20.56 -10.86 11.69
C GLN A 191 20.93 -9.63 10.86
N SER A 192 21.56 -9.83 9.69
CA SER A 192 21.89 -8.76 8.75
C SER A 192 20.63 -8.06 8.21
N GLN A 193 19.60 -8.82 7.83
CA GLN A 193 18.34 -8.26 7.34
C GLN A 193 17.58 -7.49 8.44
N LEU A 194 17.59 -8.00 9.68
CA LEU A 194 16.99 -7.30 10.81
C LEU A 194 17.71 -5.97 11.11
N GLY A 195 19.04 -5.96 11.04
CA GLY A 195 19.83 -4.73 11.15
C GLY A 195 19.48 -3.70 10.07
N ARG A 196 19.44 -4.13 8.80
CA ARG A 196 19.03 -3.25 7.68
C ARG A 196 17.63 -2.68 7.85
N PHE A 197 16.71 -3.47 8.41
CA PHE A 197 15.37 -2.97 8.72
C PHE A 197 15.39 -1.84 9.75
N TYR A 198 16.19 -1.95 10.81
CA TYR A 198 16.32 -0.87 11.79
C TYR A 198 16.88 0.41 11.15
N ASP A 199 17.95 0.28 10.37
CA ASP A 199 18.58 1.40 9.67
C ASP A 199 17.58 2.10 8.72
N GLU A 200 16.82 1.32 7.93
CA GLU A 200 15.88 1.86 6.97
C GLU A 200 14.66 2.51 7.63
N MET A 201 14.18 1.95 8.74
CA MET A 201 13.07 2.56 9.50
C MET A 201 13.49 3.87 10.17
N GLU A 202 14.73 3.95 10.68
CA GLU A 202 15.28 5.20 11.22
C GLU A 202 15.43 6.25 10.11
N ARG A 203 16.02 5.87 8.97
CA ARG A 203 16.13 6.74 7.79
C ARG A 203 14.77 7.25 7.34
N THR A 204 13.80 6.35 7.14
CA THR A 204 12.42 6.71 6.73
C THR A 204 11.78 7.69 7.72
N ALA A 205 11.98 7.51 9.03
CA ALA A 205 11.44 8.43 10.04
C ALA A 205 12.05 9.84 9.95
N VAL A 206 13.35 9.95 9.66
CA VAL A 206 14.05 11.23 9.45
C VAL A 206 13.58 11.91 8.16
N GLU A 207 13.44 11.15 7.08
CA GLU A 207 12.95 11.69 5.80
C GLU A 207 11.49 12.17 5.91
N LEU A 208 10.62 11.44 6.63
CA LEU A 208 9.26 11.89 6.94
C LEU A 208 9.24 13.19 7.76
N ASP A 209 10.18 13.38 8.69
CA ASP A 209 10.26 14.64 9.44
C ASP A 209 10.70 15.81 8.55
N THR A 210 11.56 15.54 7.56
CA THR A 210 11.97 16.51 6.52
C THR A 210 10.80 16.86 5.59
N ILE A 211 10.01 15.88 5.19
CA ILE A 211 8.79 16.05 4.40
C ILE A 211 7.77 16.90 5.16
N ARG A 212 7.59 16.64 6.46
CA ARG A 212 6.77 17.49 7.33
C ARG A 212 7.25 18.93 7.33
N GLY A 213 8.56 19.17 7.48
CA GLY A 213 9.14 20.51 7.40
C GLY A 213 8.84 21.20 6.08
N SER A 214 8.94 20.46 4.98
CA SER A 214 8.61 20.95 3.63
C SER A 214 7.13 21.27 3.49
N LEU A 215 6.23 20.42 4.00
CA LEU A 215 4.77 20.66 4.00
C LEU A 215 4.42 21.96 4.74
N VAL A 216 5.01 22.20 5.91
CA VAL A 216 4.79 23.43 6.69
C VAL A 216 5.34 24.66 5.97
N SER A 217 6.46 24.54 5.26
CA SER A 217 7.00 25.64 4.45
C SER A 217 6.14 25.95 3.24
N VAL A 218 5.59 24.93 2.58
CA VAL A 218 4.81 25.04 1.33
C VAL A 218 3.38 25.47 1.59
N SER A 219 2.80 25.13 2.74
CA SER A 219 1.45 25.59 3.10
C SER A 219 1.35 27.13 3.15
N ALA A 220 2.47 27.83 3.34
CA ALA A 220 2.55 29.28 3.24
C ALA A 220 2.56 29.83 1.80
N SER A 221 2.84 29.01 0.77
CA SER A 221 3.09 29.48 -0.61
C SER A 221 2.03 29.09 -1.65
N THR A 222 0.96 28.35 -1.29
CA THR A 222 -0.14 27.91 -2.20
C THR A 222 0.30 27.18 -3.49
N ASP A 223 1.54 26.70 -3.55
CA ASP A 223 2.13 26.13 -4.77
C ASP A 223 1.81 24.63 -4.91
N THR A 224 1.02 24.29 -5.94
CA THR A 224 0.60 22.92 -6.23
C THR A 224 1.73 22.05 -6.79
N ALA A 225 2.76 22.62 -7.43
CA ALA A 225 3.90 21.86 -7.95
C ALA A 225 4.70 21.21 -6.81
N ASN A 226 4.77 21.87 -5.66
CA ASN A 226 5.42 21.32 -4.47
C ASN A 226 4.66 20.14 -3.86
N GLN A 227 3.33 20.06 -4.02
CA GLN A 227 2.54 18.93 -3.53
C GLN A 227 2.87 17.64 -4.28
N GLN A 228 2.95 17.72 -5.61
CA GLN A 228 3.30 16.59 -6.48
C GLN A 228 4.70 16.09 -6.19
N ARG A 229 5.65 17.01 -5.95
CA ARG A 229 7.01 16.65 -5.56
C ARG A 229 7.03 15.90 -4.23
N ILE A 230 6.35 16.42 -3.21
CA ILE A 230 6.27 15.77 -1.89
C ILE A 230 5.63 14.37 -1.98
N ALA A 231 4.54 14.22 -2.74
CA ALA A 231 3.94 12.92 -2.97
C ALA A 231 4.91 11.95 -3.69
N GLY A 232 5.68 12.46 -4.66
CA GLY A 232 6.76 11.72 -5.32
C GLY A 232 7.85 11.26 -4.35
N ASP A 233 8.31 12.13 -3.46
CA ASP A 233 9.33 11.82 -2.45
C ASP A 233 8.85 10.68 -1.52
N ILE A 234 7.58 10.72 -1.07
CA ILE A 234 6.97 9.65 -0.24
C ILE A 234 6.83 8.35 -1.02
N ARG A 235 6.49 8.41 -2.31
CA ARG A 235 6.39 7.24 -3.18
C ARG A 235 7.73 6.54 -3.31
N SER A 236 8.81 7.30 -3.53
CA SER A 236 10.18 6.76 -3.57
C SER A 236 10.57 6.07 -2.26
N LEU A 237 10.28 6.69 -1.11
CA LEU A 237 10.46 6.08 0.20
C LEU A 237 9.73 4.73 0.34
N ARG A 238 8.48 4.69 -0.11
CA ARG A 238 7.68 3.46 -0.08
C ARG A 238 8.28 2.37 -0.95
N ASP A 239 8.75 2.72 -2.14
CA ASP A 239 9.34 1.76 -3.07
C ASP A 239 10.67 1.19 -2.52
N GLU A 240 11.50 2.02 -1.89
CA GLU A 240 12.73 1.60 -1.18
C GLU A 240 12.41 0.62 -0.03
N LEU A 241 11.46 0.98 0.84
CA LEU A 241 11.01 0.11 1.94
C LEU A 241 10.35 -1.18 1.43
N GLY A 242 9.67 -1.12 0.29
CA GLY A 242 9.04 -2.27 -0.36
C GLY A 242 10.06 -3.28 -0.83
N ALA A 243 11.15 -2.81 -1.44
CA ALA A 243 12.27 -3.66 -1.85
C ALA A 243 12.95 -4.33 -0.64
N LEU A 244 13.15 -3.59 0.46
CA LEU A 244 13.67 -4.15 1.70
C LEU A 244 12.75 -5.24 2.27
N SER A 245 11.44 -4.98 2.31
CA SER A 245 10.43 -5.92 2.82
C SER A 245 10.41 -7.23 2.02
N ALA A 246 10.59 -7.16 0.70
CA ALA A 246 10.72 -8.31 -0.17
C ALA A 246 12.00 -9.12 0.16
N GLY A 247 13.14 -8.45 0.37
CA GLY A 247 14.39 -9.10 0.76
C GLY A 247 14.34 -9.80 2.13
N MET A 248 13.49 -9.34 3.06
CA MET A 248 13.25 -10.06 4.33
C MET A 248 12.47 -11.37 4.11
N SER A 249 11.53 -11.41 3.15
CA SER A 249 10.79 -12.65 2.81
C SER A 249 11.70 -13.71 2.20
N GLU A 250 12.58 -13.31 1.28
CA GLU A 250 13.55 -14.21 0.64
C GLU A 250 14.46 -14.91 1.67
N ALA A 251 14.82 -14.21 2.75
CA ALA A 251 15.64 -14.79 3.82
C ALA A 251 14.93 -15.92 4.59
N PHE A 252 13.59 -15.94 4.62
CA PHE A 252 12.82 -17.05 5.19
C PHE A 252 12.67 -18.21 4.22
N GLU A 253 12.47 -17.93 2.93
CA GLU A 253 12.31 -18.97 1.89
C GLU A 253 13.59 -19.80 1.72
N GLU A 254 14.77 -19.17 1.83
CA GLU A 254 16.04 -19.90 1.82
C GLU A 254 16.30 -20.74 3.09
N ALA A 255 15.62 -20.42 4.20
CA ALA A 255 15.79 -21.11 5.48
C ALA A 255 14.97 -22.41 5.56
N GLU A 256 13.95 -22.58 4.71
CA GLU A 256 13.25 -23.86 4.57
C GLU A 256 14.13 -24.85 3.80
N PRO A 257 14.61 -25.93 4.43
CA PRO A 257 15.35 -26.95 3.71
C PRO A 257 14.38 -27.60 2.72
N THR A 258 14.74 -27.60 1.44
CA THR A 258 14.11 -28.45 0.44
C THR A 258 14.18 -29.90 0.93
N ALA A 259 13.05 -30.43 1.38
CA ALA A 259 12.96 -31.79 1.87
C ALA A 259 13.57 -32.74 0.82
N PRO A 260 14.49 -33.65 1.20
CA PRO A 260 15.08 -34.57 0.24
C PRO A 260 13.96 -35.41 -0.41
N PRO A 261 14.04 -35.68 -1.72
CA PRO A 261 13.10 -36.59 -2.36
C PRO A 261 13.17 -37.95 -1.65
N LEU A 262 12.00 -38.47 -1.26
CA LEU A 262 11.81 -39.79 -0.65
C LEU A 262 12.29 -40.92 -1.57
#